data_AF-A0A9E1YR35-F1
#
_entry.id   AF-A0A9E1YR35-F1
#
_cell.length_a   1.000
_cell.length_b   1.000
_cell.length_c   1.000
_cell.angle_alpha   90.00
_cell.angle_beta   90.00
_cell.angle_gamma   90.00
#
_symmetry.space_group_name_H-M   'P 1'
#
loop_
_entity.id
_entity.type
_entity.pdbx_description
1 polymer ?
#
loop_
_entity_poly.entity_id
_entity_poly.type
_entity_poly.pdbx_seq_one_letter_code
_entity_poly.pdbx_strand_id
1 'polypeptide(L)' 'MPRKLFIKTYGCQMNVYDSGRMADLLAPLGYEETGTPEMADMVILNTCHIREKAAEKVYSELGRLRPLKEERRAAGGDML' A
#
# COMPACT_ATOMS: atom_id res chain seq x y z
N MET A 1 2.87 -9.32 -17.29
CA MET A 1 3.72 -8.42 -16.48
C MET A 1 3.35 -8.63 -15.02
N PRO A 2 4.30 -8.56 -14.07
CA PRO A 2 3.98 -8.63 -12.65
C PRO A 2 3.09 -7.45 -12.25
N ARG A 3 2.14 -7.69 -11.35
CA ARG A 3 1.30 -6.65 -10.76
C ARG A 3 2.14 -5.84 -9.77
N LYS A 4 1.97 -4.53 -9.75
CA LYS A 4 2.75 -3.65 -8.89
C LYS A 4 2.11 -3.50 -7.51
N LEU A 5 2.91 -3.64 -6.46
CA LEU A 5 2.49 -3.57 -5.05
C LEU A 5 3.19 -2.39 -4.37
N PHE A 6 2.43 -1.49 -3.76
CA PHE A 6 2.99 -0.42 -2.94
C PHE A 6 2.61 -0.66 -1.47
N ILE A 7 3.61 -0.77 -0.59
CA ILE A 7 3.39 -0.93 0.85
C ILE A 7 3.88 0.34 1.57
N LYS A 8 2.96 1.04 2.25
CA LYS A 8 3.30 2.14 3.14
C LYS A 8 3.14 1.70 4.58
N THR A 9 4.19 1.88 5.37
CA THR A 9 4.22 1.42 6.76
C THR A 9 4.27 2.59 7.73
N TYR A 10 3.41 2.55 8.76
CA TYR A 10 3.42 3.43 9.91
C TYR A 10 3.47 2.58 11.19
N GLY A 11 4.14 3.05 12.24
CA GLY A 11 4.25 2.30 13.50
C GLY A 11 5.69 2.02 13.89
N CYS A 12 6.02 0.76 14.15
CA CYS A 12 7.33 0.36 14.69
C CYS A 12 8.08 -0.60 13.76
N GLN A 13 9.25 -1.06 14.21
CA GLN A 13 10.09 -2.03 13.48
C GLN A 13 9.37 -3.35 13.19
N MET A 14 8.42 -3.76 14.05
CA MET A 14 7.61 -4.95 13.81
C MET A 14 6.73 -4.78 12.57
N ASN A 15 6.09 -3.63 12.39
CA ASN A 15 5.32 -3.36 11.17
C ASN A 15 6.22 -3.36 9.92
N VAL A 16 7.46 -2.88 10.00
CA VAL A 16 8.41 -2.93 8.88
C VAL A 16 8.72 -4.38 8.52
N TYR A 17 8.98 -5.21 9.52
CA TYR A 17 9.20 -6.64 9.34
C TYR A 17 7.98 -7.34 8.72
N ASP A 18 6.78 -7.05 9.23
CA ASP A 18 5.53 -7.59 8.73
C ASP A 18 5.29 -7.17 7.27
N SER A 19 5.62 -5.93 6.90
CA SER A 19 5.53 -5.44 5.53
C SER A 19 6.43 -6.21 4.56
N GLY A 20 7.67 -6.53 4.97
CA GLY A 20 8.54 -7.42 4.20
C GLY A 20 7.92 -8.80 4.00
N ARG A 21 7.37 -9.40 5.07
CA ARG A 21 6.66 -10.69 4.95
C ARG A 21 5.43 -10.61 4.05
N MET A 22 4.68 -9.52 4.08
CA MET A 22 3.54 -9.32 3.17
C MET A 22 3.99 -9.29 1.71
N ALA A 23 5.10 -8.62 1.40
CA ALA A 23 5.68 -8.64 0.06
C ALA A 23 6.12 -10.05 -0.36
N ASP A 24 6.84 -10.77 0.51
CA ASP A 24 7.29 -12.14 0.24
C ASP A 24 6.11 -13.11 -0.03
N LEU A 25 5.00 -12.95 0.69
CA LEU A 25 3.79 -13.76 0.51
C LEU A 25 3.06 -13.44 -0.80
N LEU A 26 3.12 -12.20 -1.26
CA LEU A 26 2.46 -11.75 -2.49
C LEU A 26 3.33 -12.00 -3.74
N ALA A 27 4.66 -12.12 -3.60
CA ALA A 27 5.58 -12.36 -4.71
C ALA A 27 5.24 -13.63 -5.54
N PRO A 28 4.94 -14.80 -4.94
CA PRO A 28 4.48 -15.97 -5.69
C PRO A 28 3.15 -15.78 -6.44
N LEU A 29 2.35 -14.79 -6.04
CA LEU A 29 1.08 -14.42 -6.69
C LEU A 29 1.28 -13.41 -7.84
N GLY A 30 2.53 -13.18 -8.23
CA GLY A 30 2.92 -12.32 -9.34
C GLY A 30 2.94 -10.83 -8.99
N TYR A 31 3.01 -10.47 -7.71
CA TYR A 31 3.22 -9.09 -7.29
C TYR A 31 4.71 -8.74 -7.19
N GLU A 32 5.05 -7.51 -7.53
CA GLU A 32 6.39 -6.93 -7.41
C GLU A 32 6.28 -5.55 -6.77
N GLU A 33 7.15 -5.25 -5.81
CA GLU A 33 7.13 -3.97 -5.13
C GLU A 33 7.41 -2.79 -6.08
N THR A 34 6.74 -1.68 -5.83
CA THR A 34 7.00 -0.38 -6.49
C THR A 34 7.25 0.70 -5.43
N GLY A 35 8.05 1.70 -5.79
CA GLY A 35 8.37 2.83 -4.91
C GLY A 35 7.28 3.89 -4.81
N THR A 36 6.26 3.84 -5.67
CA THR A 36 5.21 4.87 -5.72
C THR A 36 3.82 4.25 -5.88
N PRO A 37 2.78 4.85 -5.26
CA PRO A 37 1.41 4.34 -5.35
C PRO A 37 0.80 4.49 -6.74
N GLU A 38 1.26 5.46 -7.55
CA GLU A 38 0.72 5.72 -8.90
C GLU A 38 0.94 4.54 -9.85
N MET A 39 2.05 3.85 -9.66
CA MET A 39 2.40 2.66 -10.43
C MET A 39 1.73 1.39 -9.88
N ALA A 40 1.10 1.42 -8.71
CA ALA A 40 0.61 0.24 -8.01
C ALA A 40 -0.75 -0.24 -8.52
N ASP A 41 -0.90 -1.56 -8.61
CA ASP A 41 -2.18 -2.26 -8.81
C ASP A 41 -2.81 -2.64 -7.46
N MET A 42 -2.01 -2.69 -6.38
CA MET A 42 -2.47 -2.90 -5.01
C MET A 42 -1.69 -2.00 -4.06
N VAL A 43 -2.39 -1.34 -3.13
CA VAL A 43 -1.78 -0.52 -2.08
C VAL A 43 -2.08 -1.11 -0.70
N ILE A 44 -1.04 -1.33 0.11
CA ILE A 44 -1.17 -1.77 1.49
C ILE A 44 -0.71 -0.64 2.42
N LEU A 45 -1.61 -0.18 3.29
CA LEU A 45 -1.27 0.71 4.39
C LEU A 45 -1.14 -0.12 5.68
N ASN A 46 0.08 -0.46 6.07
CA ASN A 46 0.34 -1.19 7.30
C ASN A 46 0.52 -0.22 8.48
N THR A 47 -0.24 -0.40 9.55
CA THR A 47 -0.21 0.49 10.72
C THR A 47 -0.30 -0.23 12.05
N CYS A 48 0.04 0.47 13.12
CA CYS A 48 -0.10 0.00 14.49
C CYS A 48 -1.32 0.64 15.15
N HIS A 49 -2.27 -0.17 15.62
CA HIS A 49 -3.52 0.34 16.20
C HIS A 49 -3.34 1.00 17.58
N ILE A 50 -2.29 0.64 18.33
CA ILE A 50 -2.04 1.19 19.67
C ILE A 50 -1.29 2.54 19.65
N ARG A 51 -0.93 3.05 18.47
CA ARG A 51 -0.22 4.32 18.30
C ARG A 51 -1.13 5.29 17.56
N GLU A 52 -1.77 6.21 18.28
CA GLU A 52 -2.72 7.18 17.74
C GLU A 52 -2.18 7.96 16.53
N LYS A 53 -0.96 8.50 16.61
CA LYS A 53 -0.28 9.19 15.49
C LYS A 53 -0.08 8.31 14.25
N ALA A 54 0.03 6.99 14.40
CA ALA A 54 0.17 6.08 13.26
C ALA A 54 -1.19 5.90 12.56
N ALA A 55 -2.29 5.86 13.31
CA ALA A 55 -3.64 5.82 12.77
C ALA A 55 -3.98 7.11 12.01
N GLU A 56 -3.69 8.29 12.59
CA GLU A 56 -3.90 9.59 11.91
C GLU A 56 -3.20 9.67 10.55
N LYS A 57 -1.96 9.16 10.45
CA LYS A 57 -1.21 9.12 9.19
C LYS A 57 -1.88 8.25 8.13
N VAL A 58 -2.48 7.12 8.52
CA VAL A 58 -3.24 6.27 7.58
C VAL A 58 -4.42 7.02 7.00
N TYR A 59 -5.19 7.73 7.82
CA TYR A 59 -6.33 8.51 7.30
C TYR A 59 -5.89 9.60 6.33
N SER A 60 -4.79 10.29 6.63
CA SER A 60 -4.21 11.27 5.69
C SER A 60 -3.80 10.61 4.37
N GLU A 61 -3.17 9.44 4.43
CA GLU A 61 -2.72 8.72 3.24
C GLU A 61 -3.91 8.19 2.41
N LEU A 62 -4.96 7.67 3.06
CA LEU A 62 -6.20 7.28 2.39
C LEU A 62 -6.84 8.45 1.62
N GLY A 63 -6.82 9.66 2.21
CA GLY A 63 -7.29 10.88 1.54
C GLY A 63 -6.52 11.19 0.26
N ARG A 64 -5.21 10.91 0.23
CA ARG A 64 -4.34 11.09 -0.95
C ARG A 64 -4.53 10.00 -2.00
N LEU A 65 -4.78 8.76 -1.58
CA LEU A 65 -4.96 7.62 -2.48
C LEU A 65 -6.33 7.59 -3.16
N ARG A 66 -7.36 8.17 -2.55
CA ARG A 66 -8.70 8.26 -3.15
C ARG A 66 -8.71 8.85 -4.57
N PRO A 67 -8.21 10.07 -4.83
CA PRO A 67 -8.21 10.63 -6.17
C PRO A 67 -7.39 9.77 -7.14
N LEU A 68 -6.26 9.21 -6.70
CA LEU A 68 -5.42 8.34 -7.53
C LEU A 68 -6.16 7.06 -7.97
N LYS A 69 -6.95 6.46 -7.08
CA LYS A 69 -7.80 5.30 -7.39
C LYS A 69 -8.91 5.67 -8.39
N GLU A 70 -9.50 6.86 -8.23
CA GLU A 70 -10.51 7.38 -9.16
C GLU A 70 -9.92 7.63 -10.56
N GLU A 71 -8.72 8.22 -10.65
CA GLU A 71 -7.98 8.42 -11.89
C GLU A 71 -7.62 7.10 -12.60
N ARG A 72 -7.11 6.13 -11.84
CA ARG A 72 -6.83 4.76 -12.35
C ARG A 72 -8.06 4.12 -12.96
N ARG A 73 -9.22 4.25 -12.31
CA ARG A 73 -10.51 3.74 -12.81
C ARG A 73 -10.98 4.48 -14.06
N ALA A 74 -10.84 5.80 -14.10
CA ALA A 74 -11.16 6.60 -15.28
C ALA A 74 -10.30 6.20 -16.50
N ALA A 75 -9.04 5.80 -16.27
CA ALA A 75 -8.14 5.27 -17.30
C ALA A 75 -8.40 3.79 -17.67
N GLY A 76 -9.42 3.13 -17.10
CA GLY A 76 -9.78 1.73 -17.38
C GLY A 76 -8.97 0.69 -16.61
N GLY A 77 -8.14 1.10 -15.65
CA GLY A 77 -7.47 0.21 -14.71
C GLY A 77 -8.24 0.06 -13.39
N ASP A 78 -7.72 -0.76 -12.47
CA ASP A 78 -8.18 -0.78 -11.08
C ASP A 78 -6.97 -0.75 -10.14
N MET A 79 -7.20 -0.27 -8.93
CA MET A 79 -6.23 -0.26 -7.83
C MET A 79 -6.94 -0.83 -6.60
N LEU A 80 -6.41 -1.94 -6.09
CA LEU A 80 -6.93 -2.56 -4.88
C LEU A 80 -6.55 -1.73 -3.65
#